data_AF-A0A7G1INI6-F1
#
_entry.id   AF-A0A7G1INI6-F1
#
_cell.length_a   1.000
_cell.length_b   1.000
_cell.length_c   1.000
_cell.angle_alpha   90.00
_cell.angle_beta   90.00
_cell.angle_gamma   90.00
#
_symmetry.space_group_name_H-M   'P 1'
#
loop_
_entity.id
_entity.type
_entity.pdbx_description
1 polymer ?
#
loop_
_entity_poly.entity_id
_entity_poly.type
_entity_poly.pdbx_seq_one_letter_code
_entity_poly.pdbx_strand_id
1 'polypeptide(L)'
;MSEGAKPFDFVFHGGSGSLKSEIEEALRYGVVKMNVDTDTQYAFTRPIAGHMFTNYDGVLKVDGEVGSRRSTTRAAISRRPKPG
;
A
#
# COMPACT_ATOMS: atom_id res chain seq x y z
N MET A 1 -28.15 26.26 13.93
CA MET A 1 -27.17 25.18 13.63
C MET A 1 -25.97 25.42 14.52
N SER A 2 -25.44 24.40 15.21
CA SER A 2 -24.30 24.61 16.10
C SER A 2 -23.05 25.00 15.30
N GLU A 3 -22.34 25.99 15.81
CA GLU A 3 -21.13 26.57 15.24
C GLU A 3 -19.99 25.53 15.36
N GLY A 4 -19.93 24.62 14.39
CA GLY A 4 -19.01 23.48 14.40
C GLY A 4 -19.56 22.19 13.79
N ALA A 5 -20.86 22.12 13.48
CA ALA A 5 -21.40 20.99 12.74
C ALA A 5 -20.90 21.03 11.28
N LYS A 6 -20.08 20.06 10.88
CA LYS A 6 -19.77 19.79 9.47
C LYS A 6 -20.90 18.91 8.92
N PRO A 7 -21.81 19.44 8.09
CA PRO A 7 -23.06 18.77 7.75
C PRO A 7 -22.89 17.63 6.73
N PHE A 8 -21.69 17.48 6.16
CA PHE A 8 -21.39 16.51 5.12
C PHE A 8 -20.11 15.74 5.45
N ASP A 9 -20.14 14.44 5.14
CA ASP A 9 -18.96 13.57 5.16
C ASP A 9 -18.28 13.63 3.79
N PHE A 10 -17.05 14.15 3.75
CA PHE A 10 -16.28 14.22 2.52
C PHE A 10 -15.29 13.05 2.38
N VAL A 11 -15.04 12.65 1.13
CA VAL A 11 -14.05 11.64 0.77
C VAL A 11 -12.98 12.27 -0.11
N PHE A 12 -11.71 12.10 0.26
CA PHE A 12 -10.56 12.54 -0.52
C PHE A 12 -10.07 11.37 -1.38
N HIS A 13 -10.34 11.45 -2.69
CA HIS A 13 -9.83 10.50 -3.67
C HIS A 13 -8.40 10.85 -4.09
N GLY A 14 -7.52 9.85 -4.15
CA GLY A 14 -6.16 10.01 -4.67
C GLY A 14 -5.21 10.77 -3.73
N GLY A 15 -5.20 10.45 -2.44
CA GLY A 15 -4.31 11.10 -1.46
C GLY A 15 -2.85 10.63 -1.49
N SER A 16 -2.48 9.71 -2.39
CA SER A 16 -1.10 9.27 -2.56
C SER A 16 -0.24 10.38 -3.16
N GLY A 17 0.90 10.67 -2.53
CA GLY A 17 1.79 11.77 -2.93
C GLY A 17 1.38 13.17 -2.48
N SER A 18 0.25 13.34 -1.79
CA SER A 18 -0.15 14.62 -1.20
C SER A 18 0.80 15.06 -0.08
N LEU A 19 0.99 16.37 0.04
CA LEU A 19 1.73 16.97 1.14
C LEU A 19 0.93 16.86 2.45
N LYS A 20 1.65 16.82 3.57
CA LYS A 20 1.03 16.83 4.90
C LYS A 20 0.08 18.01 5.09
N SER A 21 0.44 19.19 4.58
CA SER A 21 -0.36 20.41 4.65
C SER A 21 -1.69 20.30 3.90
N GLU A 22 -1.71 19.62 2.75
CA GLU A 22 -2.92 19.41 1.95
C GLU A 22 -3.87 18.44 2.65
N ILE A 23 -3.33 17.39 3.27
CA ILE A 23 -4.12 16.45 4.08
C ILE A 23 -4.70 17.16 5.31
N GLU A 24 -3.89 17.96 6.02
CA GLU A 24 -4.35 18.74 7.17
C GLU A 24 -5.44 19.75 6.79
N GLU A 25 -5.35 20.35 5.61
CA GLU A 25 -6.39 21.23 5.07
C GLU A 25 -7.68 20.47 4.75
N ALA A 26 -7.58 19.32 4.08
CA ALA A 26 -8.74 18.48 3.78
C ALA A 26 -9.48 18.02 5.05
N LEU A 27 -8.75 17.69 6.12
CA LEU A 27 -9.33 17.36 7.43
C LEU A 27 -10.09 18.54 8.04
N ARG A 28 -9.59 19.78 7.90
CA ARG A 28 -10.30 21.00 8.34
C ARG A 28 -11.63 21.17 7.61
N TYR A 29 -11.70 20.83 6.32
CA TYR A 29 -12.95 20.88 5.55
C TYR A 29 -13.92 19.72 5.80
N GLY A 30 -13.54 18.71 6.60
CA GLY A 30 -14.46 17.62 6.97
C GLY A 30 -14.32 16.36 6.13
N VAL A 31 -13.17 16.14 5.50
CA VAL A 31 -12.84 14.82 4.96
C VAL A 31 -12.72 13.81 6.10
N VAL A 32 -13.43 12.70 5.97
CA VAL A 32 -13.44 11.60 6.94
C VAL A 32 -12.77 10.32 6.41
N LYS A 33 -12.55 10.24 5.09
CA LYS A 33 -11.92 9.10 4.41
C LYS A 33 -10.99 9.57 3.30
N MET A 34 -9.80 8.99 3.22
CA MET A 34 -8.84 9.21 2.15
C MET A 34 -8.44 7.89 1.48
N ASN A 35 -8.35 7.87 0.16
CA ASN A 35 -7.82 6.72 -0.60
C ASN A 35 -6.30 6.85 -0.79
N VAL A 36 -5.54 5.79 -0.51
CA VAL A 36 -4.05 5.76 -0.53
C VAL A 36 -3.53 4.50 -1.23
N ASP A 37 -3.94 4.32 -2.49
CA ASP A 37 -3.78 3.03 -3.18
C ASP A 37 -2.41 2.91 -3.86
N THR A 38 -1.88 3.97 -4.46
CA THR A 38 -0.60 3.92 -5.20
C THR A 38 0.59 3.75 -4.26
N ASP A 39 0.63 4.46 -3.13
CA ASP A 39 1.73 4.33 -2.18
C ASP A 39 1.79 2.94 -1.55
N THR A 40 0.61 2.36 -1.27
CA THR A 40 0.54 1.01 -0.69
C THR A 40 0.93 -0.06 -1.70
N GLN A 41 0.48 0.06 -2.96
CA GLN A 41 0.90 -0.82 -4.05
C GLN A 41 2.41 -0.75 -4.28
N TYR A 42 2.98 0.46 -4.31
CA TYR A 42 4.42 0.64 -4.47
C TYR A 42 5.21 0.07 -3.28
N ALA A 43 4.81 0.38 -2.04
CA ALA A 43 5.46 -0.13 -0.84
C ALA A 43 5.43 -1.67 -0.76
N PHE A 44 4.32 -2.29 -1.22
CA PHE A 44 4.19 -3.74 -1.25
C PHE A 44 5.06 -4.38 -2.34
N THR A 45 5.09 -3.79 -3.54
CA THR A 45 5.77 -4.38 -4.71
C THR A 45 7.27 -4.10 -4.76
N ARG A 46 7.73 -2.96 -4.25
CA ARG A 46 9.15 -2.57 -4.21
C ARG A 46 10.10 -3.64 -3.63
N PRO A 47 9.85 -4.26 -2.47
CA PRO A 47 10.73 -5.30 -1.95
C PRO A 47 10.72 -6.57 -2.80
N ILE A 48 9.60 -6.90 -3.45
CA ILE A 48 9.49 -8.04 -4.37
C ILE A 48 10.37 -7.78 -5.58
N ALA A 49 10.23 -6.60 -6.22
CA ALA A 49 11.08 -6.19 -7.32
C ALA A 49 12.57 -6.22 -6.93
N GLY A 50 12.93 -5.65 -5.78
CA GLY A 50 14.31 -5.68 -5.27
C GLY A 50 14.85 -7.10 -5.07
N HIS A 51 14.04 -8.02 -4.54
CA HIS A 51 14.42 -9.43 -4.40
C HIS A 51 14.66 -10.09 -5.76
N MET A 52 13.79 -9.85 -6.74
CA MET A 52 13.92 -10.41 -8.09
C MET A 52 15.19 -9.91 -8.79
N PHE A 53 15.50 -8.61 -8.69
CA PHE A 53 16.71 -8.06 -9.31
C PHE A 53 18.01 -8.52 -8.63
N THR A 54 18.00 -8.67 -7.30
CA THR A 54 19.20 -9.09 -6.55
C THR A 54 19.47 -10.59 -6.68
N ASN A 55 18.44 -11.40 -6.85
CA ASN A 55 18.54 -12.86 -6.86
C ASN A 55 18.15 -13.46 -8.21
N TYR A 56 18.29 -12.67 -9.28
CA TYR A 56 17.76 -12.95 -10.62
C TYR A 56 18.02 -14.40 -11.06
N ASP A 57 19.26 -14.86 -11.02
CA ASP A 57 19.66 -16.22 -11.43
C ASP A 57 19.07 -17.33 -10.55
N GLY A 58 18.77 -17.03 -9.28
CA GLY A 58 18.22 -17.99 -8.32
C GLY A 58 16.70 -18.03 -8.26
N VAL A 59 16.02 -17.01 -8.79
CA VAL A 59 14.55 -16.91 -8.83
C VAL A 59 13.98 -17.23 -10.21
N LEU A 60 14.73 -16.93 -11.27
CA LEU A 60 14.32 -17.20 -12.65
C LEU A 60 14.88 -18.54 -13.12
N LYS A 61 13.97 -19.32 -13.68
CA LYS A 61 14.24 -20.62 -14.27
C LYS A 61 14.74 -20.40 -15.70
N VAL A 62 16.05 -20.40 -15.91
CA VAL A 62 16.63 -20.39 -17.25
C VAL A 62 17.01 -21.83 -17.59
N ASP A 63 16.45 -22.37 -18.67
CA ASP A 63 16.80 -23.68 -19.25
C ASP A 63 16.48 -24.95 -18.41
N GLY A 64 15.20 -25.19 -18.12
CA GLY A 64 14.70 -26.52 -17.73
C GLY A 64 14.88 -26.93 -16.26
N GLU A 65 15.87 -26.40 -15.53
CA GLU A 65 16.12 -26.71 -14.11
C GLU A 65 15.47 -25.71 -13.15
N VAL A 66 14.82 -26.17 -12.07
CA VAL A 66 14.05 -25.29 -11.15
C VAL A 66 15.00 -24.46 -10.30
N GLY A 67 14.85 -23.13 -10.32
CA GLY A 67 15.54 -22.21 -9.42
C GLY A 67 15.42 -22.66 -7.96
N SER A 68 16.46 -22.39 -7.15
CA SER A 68 16.62 -23.05 -5.85
C SER A 68 15.40 -22.84 -4.93
N ARG A 69 14.89 -23.91 -4.32
CA ARG A 69 13.69 -23.85 -3.45
C ARG A 69 13.87 -22.94 -2.21
N ARG A 70 15.11 -22.60 -1.85
CA ARG A 70 15.42 -21.77 -0.66
C ARG A 70 15.34 -20.26 -0.92
N SER A 71 15.47 -19.79 -2.16
CA SER A 71 15.46 -18.35 -2.48
C SER A 71 14.05 -17.77 -2.57
N THR A 72 13.07 -18.54 -3.04
CA THR A 72 11.75 -18.03 -3.47
C THR A 72 10.70 -17.97 -2.35
N THR A 73 10.89 -18.65 -1.21
CA THR A 73 9.85 -18.74 -0.16
C THR A 73 10.10 -17.78 1.00
N ARG A 74 9.55 -16.56 0.94
CA ARG A 74 9.19 -15.82 2.17
C ARG A 74 7.74 -16.18 2.51
N ALA A 75 7.54 -16.86 3.63
CA ALA A 75 6.20 -17.12 4.13
C ALA A 75 5.45 -15.79 4.34
N ALA A 76 4.43 -15.54 3.52
CA ALA A 76 3.52 -14.42 3.71
C ALA A 76 2.48 -14.83 4.76
N ILE A 77 2.62 -14.32 5.98
CA ILE A 77 1.58 -14.45 7.01
C ILE A 77 0.52 -13.38 6.73
N SER A 78 -0.58 -13.75 6.07
CA SER A 78 -1.76 -12.89 6.01
C SER A 78 -2.56 -13.07 7.30
N ARG A 79 -2.58 -12.05 8.17
CA ARG A 79 -3.52 -12.00 9.29
C ARG A 79 -4.78 -11.29 8.83
N ARG A 80 -5.91 -12.00 8.83
CA ARG A 80 -7.24 -11.43 8.60
C ARG A 80 -7.80 -10.97 9.95
N PRO A 81 -8.06 -9.67 10.18
CA PRO A 81 -8.77 -9.25 11.39
C PRO A 81 -10.20 -9.81 11.35
N LYS A 82 -10.71 -10.25 12.51
CA LYS A 82 -12.09 -10.70 12.62
C LYS A 82 -13.05 -9.51 12.54
N PRO A 83 -14.19 -9.65 11.85
CA PRO A 83 -15.22 -8.62 11.85
C PRO A 83 -15.77 -8.46 13.27
N GLY A 84 -15.80 -7.21 13.75
CA GLY A 84 -16.57 -6.77 14.91
C GLY A 84 -17.82 -6.03 14.46
#